data_AF-A0A833DXY6-F1
#
_entry.id   AF-A0A833DXY6-F1
#
_cell.length_a   1.000
_cell.length_b   1.000
_cell.length_c   1.000
_cell.angle_alpha   90.00
_cell.angle_beta   90.00
_cell.angle_gamma   90.00
#
_symmetry.space_group_name_H-M   'P 1'
#
loop_
_entity.id
_entity.type
_entity.pdbx_description
1 polymer ?
#
loop_
_entity_poly.entity_id
_entity_poly.type
_entity_poly.pdbx_seq_one_letter_code
_entity_poly.pdbx_strand_id
1 'polypeptide(L)'
;GSGFGVSPELLRFWIKNGFYPVHITPQRNEVSGEHTLVVIKPLKPNVYSRIEEINSNFMRRLIEYLCDELSDLEIETAIGLLRCLMKDIPMPKPEFGYIEKKRIKKYFHGMSLYEYVSDIIRPLVRYYYSRKDRVELNEEEEKLVVGKCLQLRPWKEFGNNFKVYKTLVKAIQKIWKWCYGEN
;
A
#
# COMPACT_ATOMS: atom_id res chain seq x y z
N GLY A 1 6.12 23.86 -3.79
CA GLY A 1 5.40 22.59 -4.01
C GLY A 1 4.57 22.72 -5.26
N SER A 2 3.83 21.68 -5.62
CA SER A 2 2.88 21.70 -6.74
C SER A 2 1.65 20.87 -6.37
N GLY A 3 0.50 21.21 -6.96
CA GLY A 3 -0.75 20.46 -6.86
C GLY A 3 -1.26 20.11 -8.25
N PHE A 4 -1.59 18.85 -8.50
CA PHE A 4 -2.02 18.37 -9.83
C PHE A 4 -2.95 17.17 -9.72
N GLY A 5 -3.77 16.94 -10.74
CA GLY A 5 -4.57 15.72 -10.86
C GLY A 5 -3.67 14.49 -11.03
N VAL A 6 -3.85 13.49 -10.18
CA VAL A 6 -2.88 12.40 -10.06
C VAL A 6 -2.99 11.39 -11.22
N SER A 7 -1.86 11.09 -11.83
CA SER A 7 -1.68 9.97 -12.77
C SER A 7 -0.31 9.31 -12.55
N PRO A 8 -0.09 8.08 -13.04
CA PRO A 8 1.21 7.42 -12.92
C PRO A 8 2.34 8.22 -13.57
N GLU A 9 2.09 8.85 -14.72
CA GLU A 9 3.08 9.61 -15.47
C GLU A 9 3.54 10.83 -14.68
N LEU A 10 2.57 11.63 -14.18
CA LEU A 10 2.88 12.83 -13.42
C LEU A 10 3.54 12.47 -12.09
N LEU A 11 3.03 11.47 -11.38
CA LEU A 11 3.63 11.00 -10.13
C LEU A 11 5.11 10.60 -10.34
N ARG A 12 5.40 9.80 -11.36
CA ARG A 12 6.79 9.41 -11.71
C ARG A 12 7.66 10.63 -12.02
N PHE A 13 7.15 11.61 -12.77
CA PHE A 13 7.88 12.84 -13.09
C PHE A 13 8.28 13.59 -11.82
N TRP A 14 7.35 13.82 -10.90
CA TRP A 14 7.62 14.60 -9.68
C TRP A 14 8.57 13.87 -8.73
N ILE A 15 8.39 12.56 -8.52
CA ILE A 15 9.28 11.74 -7.68
C ILE A 15 10.72 11.77 -8.23
N LYS A 16 10.89 11.56 -9.55
CA LYS A 16 12.23 11.61 -10.20
C LYS A 16 12.92 12.96 -10.02
N ASN A 17 12.16 14.04 -9.86
CA ASN A 17 12.69 15.39 -9.63
C ASN A 17 12.90 15.72 -8.14
N GLY A 18 12.76 14.75 -7.24
CA GLY A 18 13.02 14.90 -5.80
C GLY A 18 11.86 15.55 -5.03
N PHE A 19 10.64 15.46 -5.53
CA PHE A 19 9.44 15.88 -4.80
C PHE A 19 8.80 14.71 -4.05
N TYR A 20 8.24 14.99 -2.88
CA TYR A 20 7.58 14.02 -2.02
C TYR A 20 6.08 14.32 -1.90
N PRO A 21 5.21 13.30 -2.05
CA PRO A 21 3.79 13.40 -1.71
C PRO A 21 3.57 13.80 -0.25
N VAL A 22 2.67 14.76 -0.03
CA VAL A 22 2.32 15.26 1.32
C VAL A 22 0.82 15.33 1.57
N HIS A 23 0.00 15.28 0.52
CA HIS A 23 -1.45 15.29 0.63
C HIS A 23 -2.08 14.83 -0.68
N ILE A 24 -3.25 14.19 -0.61
CA ILE A 24 -4.14 13.92 -1.73
C ILE A 24 -5.57 14.22 -1.30
N THR A 25 -6.39 14.79 -2.19
CA THR A 25 -7.81 15.02 -1.90
C THR A 25 -8.59 13.72 -1.99
N PRO A 26 -9.37 13.32 -0.95
CA PRO A 26 -10.25 12.16 -1.05
C PRO A 26 -11.35 12.37 -2.10
N GLN A 27 -11.85 13.60 -2.23
CA GLN A 27 -12.81 13.95 -3.27
C GLN A 27 -12.10 14.25 -4.59
N ARG A 28 -12.70 13.79 -5.68
CA ARG A 28 -12.31 14.14 -7.04
C ARG A 28 -12.71 15.58 -7.36
N ASN A 29 -11.92 16.24 -8.18
CA ASN A 29 -12.30 17.52 -8.75
C ASN A 29 -13.53 17.34 -9.67
N GLU A 30 -14.54 18.21 -9.56
CA GLU A 30 -15.79 18.09 -10.31
C GLU A 30 -15.62 18.24 -11.84
N VAL A 31 -14.58 18.96 -12.27
CA VAL A 31 -14.31 19.22 -13.69
C VAL A 31 -13.41 18.16 -14.30
N SER A 32 -12.27 17.84 -13.66
CA SER A 32 -11.33 16.87 -14.21
C SER A 32 -11.65 15.42 -13.84
N GLY A 33 -12.43 15.19 -12.79
CA GLY A 33 -12.69 13.86 -12.26
C GLY A 33 -11.48 13.20 -11.58
N GLU A 34 -10.40 13.93 -11.32
CA GLU A 34 -9.16 13.41 -10.74
C GLU A 34 -8.99 13.81 -9.27
N HIS A 35 -8.26 12.99 -8.51
CA HIS A 35 -7.80 13.38 -7.17
C HIS A 35 -6.60 14.33 -7.29
N THR A 36 -6.60 15.42 -6.51
CA THR A 36 -5.49 16.37 -6.51
C THR A 36 -4.41 15.90 -5.55
N LEU A 37 -3.21 15.60 -6.07
CA LEU A 37 -2.02 15.30 -5.29
C LEU A 37 -1.18 16.55 -5.08
N VAL A 38 -0.75 16.79 -3.84
CA VAL A 38 0.19 17.85 -3.48
C VAL A 38 1.55 17.24 -3.17
N VAL A 39 2.58 17.81 -3.80
CA VAL A 39 3.98 17.39 -3.63
C VAL A 39 4.88 18.55 -3.23
N ILE A 40 5.91 18.27 -2.43
CA ILE A 40 6.87 19.27 -1.95
C ILE A 40 8.30 18.75 -2.12
N LYS A 41 9.20 19.64 -2.58
CA LYS A 41 10.65 19.40 -2.61
C LYS A 41 11.31 20.19 -1.48
N PRO A 42 11.90 19.54 -0.46
CA PRO A 42 12.66 20.24 0.56
C PRO A 42 13.96 20.80 -0.03
N LEU A 43 14.26 22.09 0.21
CA LEU A 43 15.49 22.76 -0.27
C LEU A 43 16.53 22.98 0.83
N LYS A 44 16.18 22.72 2.09
CA LYS A 44 17.06 22.90 3.26
C LYS A 44 16.92 21.70 4.21
N PRO A 45 17.99 21.32 4.95
CA PRO A 45 17.95 20.17 5.86
C PRO A 45 16.85 20.26 6.93
N ASN A 46 16.64 21.44 7.52
CA ASN A 46 15.60 21.67 8.52
C ASN A 46 14.16 21.56 7.97
N VAL A 47 14.00 21.70 6.65
CA VAL A 47 12.71 21.48 5.97
C VAL A 47 12.52 19.99 5.68
N TYR A 48 13.60 19.26 5.38
CA TYR A 48 13.55 17.82 5.11
C TYR A 48 12.88 17.05 6.24
N SER A 49 13.32 17.25 7.49
CA SER A 49 12.75 16.57 8.66
C SER A 49 11.26 16.87 8.87
N ARG A 50 10.82 18.11 8.59
CA ARG A 50 9.39 18.46 8.62
C ARG A 50 8.61 17.77 7.52
N ILE A 51 9.17 17.65 6.32
CA ILE A 51 8.53 16.93 5.23
C ILE A 51 8.44 15.44 5.52
N GLU A 52 9.42 14.84 6.20
CA GLU A 52 9.35 13.44 6.66
C GLU A 52 8.14 13.20 7.57
N GLU A 53 7.88 14.10 8.52
CA GLU A 53 6.74 14.00 9.42
C GLU A 53 5.40 14.20 8.71
N ILE A 54 5.33 15.18 7.81
CA ILE A 54 4.12 15.43 7.00
C ILE A 54 3.84 14.24 6.08
N ASN A 55 4.86 13.71 5.41
CA ASN A 55 4.76 12.53 4.56
C ASN A 55 4.31 11.30 5.35
N SER A 56 4.89 11.03 6.54
CA SER A 56 4.48 9.90 7.37
C SER A 56 3.00 9.99 7.79
N ASN A 57 2.53 11.18 8.18
CA ASN A 57 1.12 11.43 8.49
C ASN A 57 0.20 11.31 7.26
N PHE A 58 0.69 11.71 6.09
CA PHE A 58 0.00 11.49 4.82
C PHE A 58 -0.12 10.01 4.50
N MET A 59 0.98 9.24 4.57
CA MET A 59 1.00 7.81 4.26
C MET A 59 0.08 7.02 5.19
N ARG A 60 -0.01 7.40 6.47
CA ARG A 60 -0.97 6.80 7.40
C ARG A 60 -2.41 6.92 6.89
N ARG A 61 -2.80 8.09 6.42
CA ARG A 61 -4.16 8.32 5.88
C ARG A 61 -4.35 7.65 4.52
N LEU A 62 -3.35 7.73 3.65
CA LEU A 62 -3.37 7.08 2.34
C LEU A 62 -3.67 5.59 2.46
N ILE A 63 -2.98 4.88 3.36
CA ILE A 63 -3.17 3.44 3.57
C ILE A 63 -4.63 3.10 3.92
N GLU A 64 -5.31 3.94 4.71
CA GLU A 64 -6.72 3.74 5.07
C GLU A 64 -7.67 4.14 3.93
N TYR A 65 -7.42 5.27 3.27
CA TYR A 65 -8.26 5.75 2.16
C TYR A 65 -8.22 4.85 0.93
N LEU A 66 -7.16 4.05 0.75
CA LEU A 66 -7.08 3.13 -0.37
C LEU A 66 -8.22 2.12 -0.39
N CYS A 67 -8.84 1.75 0.75
CA CYS A 67 -10.00 0.85 0.73
C CYS A 67 -11.35 1.55 0.56
N ASP A 68 -11.36 2.89 0.47
CA ASP A 68 -12.58 3.70 0.45
C ASP A 68 -12.46 4.83 -0.58
N GLU A 69 -12.19 6.07 -0.16
CA GLU A 69 -12.27 7.26 -1.02
C GLU A 69 -11.24 7.29 -2.16
N LEU A 70 -10.17 6.50 -2.05
CA LEU A 70 -9.12 6.35 -3.06
C LEU A 70 -9.03 4.92 -3.62
N SER A 71 -10.09 4.12 -3.44
CA SER A 71 -10.17 2.74 -3.94
C SER A 71 -10.11 2.66 -5.45
N ASP A 72 -10.53 3.72 -6.13
CA ASP A 72 -10.62 3.92 -7.56
C ASP A 72 -9.31 4.37 -8.23
N LEU A 73 -8.30 4.79 -7.45
CA LEU A 73 -6.96 5.07 -7.98
C LEU A 73 -6.43 3.87 -8.77
N GLU A 74 -5.71 4.14 -9.85
CA GLU A 74 -4.95 3.11 -10.55
C GLU A 74 -3.96 2.44 -9.59
N ILE A 75 -3.86 1.11 -9.67
CA ILE A 75 -3.03 0.31 -8.75
C ILE A 75 -1.57 0.77 -8.82
N GLU A 76 -1.08 1.09 -10.03
CA GLU A 76 0.25 1.64 -10.26
C GLU A 76 0.48 2.98 -9.56
N THR A 77 -0.53 3.86 -9.55
CA THR A 77 -0.48 5.14 -8.82
C THR A 77 -0.42 4.91 -7.32
N ALA A 78 -1.27 4.02 -6.79
CA ALA A 78 -1.27 3.65 -5.37
C ALA A 78 0.09 3.08 -4.94
N ILE A 79 0.65 2.15 -5.72
CA ILE A 79 2.01 1.61 -5.50
C ILE A 79 3.06 2.71 -5.50
N GLY A 80 3.01 3.61 -6.50
CA GLY A 80 3.94 4.73 -6.62
C GLY A 80 3.92 5.64 -5.38
N LEU A 81 2.72 5.93 -4.85
CA LEU A 81 2.56 6.72 -3.63
C LEU A 81 3.11 5.97 -2.41
N LEU A 82 2.73 4.70 -2.20
CA LEU A 82 3.17 3.89 -1.07
C LEU A 82 4.69 3.70 -1.00
N ARG A 83 5.38 3.72 -2.15
CA ARG A 83 6.85 3.68 -2.23
C ARG A 83 7.53 4.99 -1.81
N CYS A 84 6.79 6.09 -1.66
CA CYS A 84 7.33 7.39 -1.26
C CYS A 84 7.41 7.63 0.25
N LEU A 85 7.27 6.58 1.08
CA LEU A 85 7.34 6.70 2.54
C LEU A 85 8.75 7.17 2.96
N MET A 86 8.83 8.33 3.58
CA MET A 86 10.11 8.92 4.02
C MET A 86 10.51 8.49 5.43
N LYS A 87 9.53 8.28 6.32
CA LYS A 87 9.74 7.91 7.72
C LYS A 87 8.66 6.92 8.16
N ASP A 88 9.09 5.87 8.86
CA ASP A 88 8.20 4.86 9.44
C ASP A 88 7.02 5.49 10.17
N ILE A 89 5.83 4.93 9.94
CA ILE A 89 4.62 5.36 10.61
C ILE A 89 4.60 4.70 11.99
N PRO A 90 4.34 5.44 13.08
CA PRO A 90 4.17 4.83 14.40
C PRO A 90 2.85 4.06 14.43
N MET A 91 2.90 2.79 14.03
CA MET A 91 1.80 1.84 14.05
C MET A 91 2.26 0.56 14.76
N PRO A 92 1.47 0.02 15.69
CA PRO A 92 1.81 -1.24 16.36
C PRO A 92 1.86 -2.39 15.35
N LYS A 93 2.80 -3.30 15.58
CA LYS A 93 2.83 -4.57 14.86
C LYS A 93 1.56 -5.36 15.20
N PRO A 94 0.84 -5.92 14.21
CA PRO A 94 -0.34 -6.71 14.51
C PRO A 94 0.06 -7.97 15.29
N GLU A 95 -0.74 -8.33 16.28
CA GLU A 95 -0.59 -9.56 17.04
C GLU A 95 -1.75 -10.50 16.70
N PHE A 96 -1.43 -11.77 16.48
CA PHE A 96 -2.40 -12.77 16.06
C PHE A 96 -2.37 -13.95 17.04
N GLY A 97 -3.56 -14.34 17.51
CA GLY A 97 -3.75 -15.46 18.41
C GLY A 97 -3.57 -16.82 17.72
N TYR A 98 -3.79 -17.88 18.51
CA TYR A 98 -3.66 -19.26 18.03
C TYR A 98 -4.60 -19.59 16.87
N ILE A 99 -5.83 -19.08 16.93
CA ILE A 99 -6.85 -19.37 15.91
C ILE A 99 -6.49 -18.66 14.60
N GLU A 100 -6.10 -17.39 14.62
CA GLU A 100 -5.67 -16.67 13.42
C GLU A 100 -4.44 -17.32 12.79
N LYS A 101 -3.44 -17.71 13.60
CA LYS A 101 -2.25 -18.43 13.12
C LYS A 101 -2.61 -19.76 12.45
N LYS A 102 -3.59 -20.50 12.97
CA LYS A 102 -4.11 -21.73 12.31
C LYS A 102 -4.80 -21.41 10.99
N ARG A 103 -5.62 -20.35 10.94
CA ARG A 103 -6.34 -19.95 9.73
C ARG A 103 -5.38 -19.54 8.62
N ILE A 104 -4.40 -18.68 8.92
CA ILE A 104 -3.42 -18.26 7.91
C ILE A 104 -2.50 -19.41 7.47
N LYS A 105 -2.19 -20.36 8.36
CA LYS A 105 -1.47 -21.58 7.97
C LYS A 105 -2.26 -22.39 6.95
N LYS A 106 -3.58 -22.58 7.11
CA LYS A 106 -4.42 -23.24 6.11
C LYS A 106 -4.40 -22.51 4.77
N TYR A 107 -4.48 -21.19 4.78
CA TYR A 107 -4.36 -20.37 3.57
C TYR A 107 -3.02 -20.56 2.86
N PHE A 108 -1.91 -20.56 3.59
CA PHE A 108 -0.57 -20.81 3.03
C PHE A 108 -0.39 -22.20 2.41
N HIS A 109 -1.15 -23.20 2.87
CA HIS A 109 -1.16 -24.53 2.27
C HIS A 109 -2.20 -24.68 1.15
N GLY A 110 -2.87 -23.60 0.75
CA GLY A 110 -3.93 -23.64 -0.27
C GLY A 110 -5.21 -24.33 0.18
N MET A 111 -5.40 -24.55 1.49
CA MET A 111 -6.59 -25.22 2.05
C MET A 111 -7.76 -24.27 2.32
N SER A 112 -7.58 -22.97 2.11
CA SER A 112 -8.63 -21.96 2.26
C SER A 112 -8.44 -20.79 1.30
N LEU A 113 -9.51 -20.02 1.08
CA LEU A 113 -9.50 -18.83 0.24
C LEU A 113 -8.99 -17.59 0.98
N TYR A 114 -8.67 -16.54 0.24
CA TYR A 114 -8.26 -15.24 0.80
C TYR A 114 -9.33 -14.65 1.72
N GLU A 115 -10.60 -14.74 1.34
CA GLU A 115 -11.73 -14.20 2.09
C GLU A 115 -11.76 -14.74 3.51
N TYR A 116 -11.39 -16.02 3.68
CA TYR A 116 -11.32 -16.69 4.98
C TYR A 116 -10.20 -16.17 5.90
N VAL A 117 -9.26 -15.35 5.41
CA VAL A 117 -8.12 -14.82 6.20
C VAL A 117 -7.90 -13.32 5.96
N SER A 118 -8.84 -12.65 5.30
CA SER A 118 -8.71 -11.25 4.91
C SER A 118 -8.61 -10.31 6.12
N ASP A 119 -9.26 -10.66 7.24
CA ASP A 119 -9.17 -9.99 8.54
C ASP A 119 -7.76 -10.06 9.16
N ILE A 120 -6.96 -11.07 8.79
CA ILE A 120 -5.57 -11.25 9.24
C ILE A 120 -4.60 -10.56 8.27
N ILE A 121 -4.82 -10.74 6.97
CA ILE A 121 -3.93 -10.24 5.92
C ILE A 121 -3.98 -8.71 5.84
N ARG A 122 -5.16 -8.09 5.92
CA ARG A 122 -5.28 -6.63 5.73
C ARG A 122 -4.49 -5.83 6.78
N PRO A 123 -4.62 -6.07 8.09
CA PRO A 123 -3.77 -5.41 9.10
C PRO A 123 -2.27 -5.64 8.88
N LEU A 124 -1.89 -6.86 8.48
CA LEU A 124 -0.50 -7.20 8.16
C LEU A 124 0.04 -6.38 6.99
N VAL A 125 -0.74 -6.24 5.91
CA VAL A 125 -0.36 -5.47 4.72
C VAL A 125 -0.29 -3.98 5.03
N ARG A 126 -1.23 -3.43 5.83
CA ARG A 126 -1.14 -2.05 6.32
C ARG A 126 0.14 -1.83 7.12
N TYR A 127 0.46 -2.74 8.02
CA TYR A 127 1.72 -2.71 8.77
C TYR A 127 2.94 -2.77 7.86
N TYR A 128 2.95 -3.64 6.86
CA TYR A 128 4.03 -3.75 5.88
C TYR A 128 4.30 -2.43 5.14
N TYR A 129 3.27 -1.74 4.64
CA TYR A 129 3.43 -0.44 3.97
C TYR A 129 3.71 0.74 4.90
N SER A 130 3.69 0.51 6.22
CA SER A 130 4.05 1.51 7.23
C SER A 130 5.54 1.55 7.55
N ARG A 131 6.29 0.56 7.04
CA ARG A 131 7.73 0.38 7.26
C ARG A 131 8.50 0.68 5.99
N LYS A 132 9.64 1.34 6.14
CA LYS A 132 10.61 1.54 5.05
C LYS A 132 11.43 0.27 4.80
N ASP A 133 11.90 -0.34 5.87
CA ASP A 133 12.71 -1.56 5.81
C ASP A 133 11.81 -2.78 5.71
N ARG A 134 11.35 -3.07 4.49
CA ARG A 134 10.43 -4.17 4.21
C ARG A 134 10.96 -5.04 3.08
N VAL A 135 10.62 -6.33 3.12
CA VAL A 135 10.98 -7.27 2.05
C VAL A 135 10.40 -6.81 0.70
N GLU A 136 11.18 -6.87 -0.37
CA GLU A 136 10.68 -6.50 -1.70
C GLU A 136 9.70 -7.53 -2.26
N LEU A 137 8.67 -7.02 -2.95
CA LEU A 137 7.75 -7.80 -3.76
C LEU A 137 8.05 -7.54 -5.23
N ASN A 138 7.89 -8.56 -6.07
CA ASN A 138 7.93 -8.33 -7.51
C ASN A 138 6.67 -7.58 -7.97
N GLU A 139 6.66 -7.13 -9.22
CA GLU A 139 5.57 -6.31 -9.76
C GLU A 139 4.19 -7.01 -9.69
N GLU A 140 4.09 -8.29 -10.05
CA GLU A 140 2.82 -9.04 -9.98
C GLU A 140 2.35 -9.20 -8.53
N GLU A 141 3.27 -9.47 -7.60
CA GLU A 141 2.99 -9.60 -6.18
C GLU A 141 2.51 -8.28 -5.58
N GLU A 142 3.19 -7.17 -5.86
CA GLU A 142 2.84 -5.86 -5.31
C GLU A 142 1.49 -5.36 -5.85
N LYS A 143 1.21 -5.56 -7.15
CA LYS A 143 -0.10 -5.26 -7.76
C LYS A 143 -1.23 -6.01 -7.06
N LEU A 144 -1.04 -7.30 -6.78
CA LEU A 144 -2.06 -8.09 -6.09
C LEU A 144 -2.21 -7.66 -4.64
N VAL A 145 -1.11 -7.43 -3.91
CA VAL A 145 -1.18 -7.01 -2.51
C VAL A 145 -1.85 -5.65 -2.37
N VAL A 146 -1.47 -4.65 -3.17
CA VAL A 146 -2.11 -3.32 -3.09
C VAL A 146 -3.55 -3.40 -3.57
N GLY A 147 -3.78 -3.91 -4.79
CA GLY A 147 -5.12 -3.93 -5.38
C GLY A 147 -6.12 -4.76 -4.57
N LYS A 148 -5.73 -5.97 -4.13
CA LYS A 148 -6.64 -6.86 -3.41
C LYS A 148 -6.75 -6.57 -1.92
N CYS A 149 -5.64 -6.25 -1.24
CA CYS A 149 -5.61 -6.12 0.22
C CYS A 149 -5.80 -4.68 0.71
N LEU A 150 -5.35 -3.68 -0.05
CA LEU A 150 -5.56 -2.27 0.29
C LEU A 150 -6.74 -1.66 -0.47
N GLN A 151 -6.89 -1.91 -1.77
CA GLN A 151 -7.98 -1.32 -2.58
C GLN A 151 -9.25 -2.16 -2.69
N LEU A 152 -9.25 -3.37 -2.13
CA LEU A 152 -10.39 -4.29 -2.13
C LEU A 152 -10.95 -4.61 -3.53
N ARG A 153 -10.11 -4.52 -4.57
CA ARG A 153 -10.52 -4.79 -5.94
C ARG A 153 -11.06 -6.23 -6.09
N PRO A 154 -12.11 -6.43 -6.89
CA PRO A 154 -12.66 -7.76 -7.14
C PRO A 154 -11.68 -8.62 -7.92
N TRP A 155 -11.72 -9.93 -7.69
CA TRP A 155 -10.79 -10.89 -8.32
C TRP A 155 -10.76 -10.83 -9.85
N LYS A 156 -11.92 -10.54 -10.46
CA LYS A 156 -12.08 -10.41 -11.91
C LYS A 156 -11.13 -9.39 -12.56
N GLU A 157 -10.68 -8.37 -11.82
CA GLU A 157 -9.74 -7.35 -12.34
C GLU A 157 -8.32 -7.89 -12.51
N PHE A 158 -7.96 -8.96 -11.78
CA PHE A 158 -6.63 -9.58 -11.86
C PHE A 158 -6.58 -10.80 -12.79
N GLY A 159 -7.75 -11.21 -13.31
CA GLY A 159 -7.94 -12.43 -14.07
C GLY A 159 -8.40 -13.61 -13.21
N ASN A 160 -9.20 -14.49 -13.80
CA ASN A 160 -9.78 -15.65 -13.13
C ASN A 160 -8.93 -16.91 -13.35
N ASN A 161 -7.69 -16.93 -12.86
CA ASN A 161 -6.82 -18.09 -12.99
C ASN A 161 -6.11 -18.47 -11.68
N PHE A 162 -5.68 -19.72 -11.60
CA PHE A 162 -5.00 -20.26 -10.41
C PHE A 162 -3.66 -19.56 -10.10
N LYS A 163 -2.99 -19.02 -11.13
CA LYS A 163 -1.70 -18.31 -10.98
C LYS A 163 -1.88 -17.08 -10.08
N VAL A 164 -2.93 -16.29 -10.27
CA VAL A 164 -3.23 -15.09 -9.48
C VAL A 164 -3.32 -15.41 -7.97
N TYR A 165 -4.10 -16.41 -7.60
CA TYR A 165 -4.24 -16.81 -6.19
C TYR A 165 -2.91 -17.29 -5.60
N LYS A 166 -2.16 -18.10 -6.37
CA LYS A 166 -0.84 -18.60 -5.95
C LYS A 166 0.16 -17.46 -5.77
N THR A 167 0.13 -16.44 -6.62
CA THR A 167 1.00 -15.26 -6.50
C THR A 167 0.67 -14.47 -5.24
N LEU A 168 -0.61 -14.24 -4.91
CA LEU A 168 -0.97 -13.56 -3.66
C LEU A 168 -0.51 -14.38 -2.44
N VAL A 169 -0.72 -15.70 -2.42
CA VAL A 169 -0.25 -16.56 -1.32
C VAL A 169 1.26 -16.39 -1.09
N LYS A 170 2.07 -16.43 -2.16
CA LYS A 170 3.53 -16.22 -2.08
C LYS A 170 3.88 -14.84 -1.54
N ALA A 171 3.20 -13.79 -2.00
CA ALA A 171 3.43 -12.43 -1.52
C ALA A 171 3.14 -12.32 -0.02
N ILE A 172 2.01 -12.86 0.45
CA ILE A 172 1.65 -12.82 1.87
C ILE A 172 2.60 -13.68 2.72
N GLN A 173 3.10 -14.81 2.20
CA GLN A 173 4.13 -15.61 2.88
C GLN A 173 5.42 -14.79 3.08
N LYS A 174 5.87 -14.04 2.07
CA LYS A 174 7.03 -13.15 2.20
C LYS A 174 6.81 -12.08 3.26
N ILE A 175 5.67 -11.38 3.22
CA ILE A 175 5.33 -10.36 4.21
C ILE A 175 5.24 -10.96 5.62
N TRP A 176 4.61 -12.12 5.76
CA TRP A 176 4.50 -12.82 7.03
C TRP A 176 5.88 -13.20 7.59
N LYS A 177 6.74 -13.79 6.77
CA LYS A 177 8.11 -14.18 7.15
C LYS A 177 8.95 -12.98 7.54
N TRP A 178 8.85 -11.87 6.82
CA TRP A 178 9.51 -10.61 7.20
C TRP A 178 9.00 -10.10 8.54
N CYS A 179 7.69 -10.17 8.79
CA CYS A 179 7.09 -9.63 10.00
C CYS A 179 7.38 -10.52 11.24
N TYR A 180 7.27 -11.84 11.12
CA TYR A 180 7.28 -12.77 12.28
C TYR A 180 8.43 -13.79 12.27
N GLY A 181 9.28 -13.81 11.25
CA GLY A 181 10.30 -14.84 11.05
C GLY A 181 9.76 -16.09 10.35
N GLU A 182 10.63 -17.10 10.19
CA GLU A 182 10.21 -18.44 9.76
C GLU A 182 9.50 -19.15 10.92
N ASN A 183 8.38 -19.81 10.61
CA ASN A 183 7.74 -20.78 11.51
C ASN A 183 8.18 -22.18 11.12
#